data_AF-A0AAD5N9C8-F1
#
_entry.id   AF-A0AAD5N9C8-F1
#
_cell.length_a   1.000
_cell.length_b   1.000
_cell.length_c   1.000
_cell.angle_alpha   90.00
_cell.angle_beta   90.00
_cell.angle_gamma   90.00
#
_symmetry.space_group_name_H-M   'P 1'
#
loop_
_entity.id
_entity.type
_entity.pdbx_description
1 polymer ?
#
loop_
_entity_poly.entity_id
_entity_poly.type
_entity_poly.pdbx_seq_one_letter_code
_entity_poly.pdbx_strand_id
1 'polypeptide(L)'
;MNFHLGTKNVRLQNGHYLIASISVDGNWEDATLDLDLYIGNNNGTLSWGGSNFSQRATEIRIGKDARGGWCPILKATLLDSQGVARISGLYLGHCIGVWKSTLICDTSKAHLAVPVENTQGGYLYFEPNYLGAAF
;
A
#
# COMPACT_ATOMS: atom_id res chain seq x y z
N MET A 1 14.92 -1.26 -0.82
CA MET A 1 14.27 -2.54 -1.17
C MET A 1 12.76 -2.36 -1.05
N ASN A 2 11.95 -2.94 -1.94
CA ASN A 2 10.50 -2.93 -1.78
C ASN A 2 10.10 -3.77 -0.56
N PHE A 3 9.26 -3.26 0.32
CA PHE A 3 9.04 -3.87 1.64
C PHE A 3 8.47 -5.29 1.53
N HIS A 4 7.59 -5.55 0.57
CA HIS A 4 6.92 -6.85 0.43
C HIS A 4 7.86 -7.99 -0.01
N LEU A 5 9.07 -7.68 -0.47
CA LEU A 5 10.09 -8.67 -0.86
C LEU A 5 11.03 -9.04 0.30
N GLY A 6 11.17 -8.17 1.30
CA GLY A 6 12.16 -8.33 2.36
C GLY A 6 11.58 -8.37 3.77
N THR A 7 10.27 -8.48 3.89
CA THR A 7 9.57 -8.52 5.18
C THR A 7 8.67 -9.74 5.31
N LYS A 8 8.28 -10.05 6.55
CA LYS A 8 7.36 -11.14 6.89
C LYS A 8 6.27 -10.62 7.85
N ASN A 9 5.27 -11.45 8.12
CA ASN A 9 4.19 -11.15 9.08
C ASN A 9 3.50 -9.79 8.84
N VAL A 10 3.33 -9.42 7.58
CA VAL A 10 2.72 -8.15 7.20
C VAL A 10 1.27 -8.12 7.63
N ARG A 11 0.90 -7.10 8.40
CA ARG A 11 -0.46 -6.94 8.94
C ARG A 11 -0.82 -5.47 9.08
N LEU A 12 -2.12 -5.23 9.19
CA LEU A 12 -2.67 -3.92 9.51
C LEU A 12 -3.17 -3.93 10.95
N GLN A 13 -2.81 -2.92 11.74
CA GLN A 13 -3.30 -2.69 13.08
C GLN A 13 -4.07 -1.37 13.13
N ASN A 14 -5.21 -1.36 13.83
CA ASN A 14 -6.12 -0.21 13.97
C ASN A 14 -6.56 0.42 12.64
N GLY A 15 -6.50 -0.34 11.53
CA GLY A 15 -6.91 0.13 10.21
C GLY A 15 -5.93 1.06 9.49
N HIS A 16 -4.82 1.47 10.09
CA HIS A 16 -3.87 2.42 9.46
C HIS A 16 -2.40 2.21 9.84
N TYR A 17 -2.07 1.41 10.85
CA TYR A 17 -0.67 1.04 11.11
C TYR A 17 -0.30 -0.19 10.31
N LEU A 18 0.59 -0.03 9.33
CA LEU A 18 1.23 -1.13 8.63
C LEU A 18 2.37 -1.66 9.48
N ILE A 19 2.31 -2.95 9.84
CA ILE A 19 3.37 -3.61 10.61
C ILE A 19 3.95 -4.74 9.77
N ALA A 20 5.28 -4.82 9.75
CA ALA A 20 6.00 -5.89 9.07
C ALA A 20 7.28 -6.24 9.84
N SER A 21 7.62 -7.53 9.90
CA SER A 21 8.86 -7.98 10.52
C SER A 21 10.03 -7.85 9.53
N ILE A 22 11.11 -7.20 9.95
CA ILE A 22 12.34 -6.94 9.19
C ILE A 22 13.50 -7.70 9.84
N SER A 23 14.41 -8.25 9.02
CA SER A 23 15.62 -8.91 9.50
C SER A 23 16.70 -7.89 9.86
N VAL A 24 17.13 -7.85 11.12
CA VAL A 24 18.18 -6.99 11.68
C VAL A 24 19.21 -7.88 12.37
N ASP A 25 20.42 -7.94 11.82
CA ASP A 25 21.53 -8.76 12.35
C ASP A 25 21.16 -10.23 12.65
N GLY A 26 20.25 -10.80 11.84
CA GLY A 26 19.78 -12.18 11.95
C GLY A 26 18.55 -12.37 12.84
N ASN A 27 18.08 -11.31 13.52
CA ASN A 27 16.84 -11.31 14.30
C ASN A 27 15.69 -10.66 13.51
N TRP A 28 14.46 -11.10 13.75
CA TRP A 28 13.27 -10.49 13.15
C TRP A 28 12.64 -9.51 14.13
N GLU A 29 12.55 -8.24 13.74
CA GLU A 29 11.98 -7.16 14.54
C GLU A 29 10.80 -6.52 13.82
N ASP A 30 9.75 -6.14 14.55
CA ASP A 30 8.59 -5.47 13.98
C ASP A 30 8.88 -3.99 13.74
N ALA A 31 8.72 -3.56 12.48
CA ALA A 31 8.69 -2.16 12.10
C ALA A 31 7.24 -1.73 11.80
N THR A 32 6.91 -0.50 12.19
CA THR A 32 5.58 0.07 12.05
C THR A 32 5.64 1.35 11.21
N LEU A 33 4.66 1.52 10.32
CA LEU A 33 4.45 2.73 9.55
C LEU A 33 2.99 3.17 9.67
N ASP A 34 2.79 4.43 10.04
CA ASP A 34 1.47 5.06 10.01
C ASP A 34 1.10 5.46 8.57
N LEU A 35 0.08 4.80 8.01
CA LEU A 35 -0.39 5.06 6.66
C LEU A 35 -1.20 6.35 6.53
N ASP A 36 -1.81 6.85 7.61
CA ASP A 36 -2.57 8.10 7.59
C ASP A 36 -1.66 9.31 7.38
N LEU A 37 -0.34 9.18 7.57
CA LEU A 37 0.62 10.23 7.24
C LEU A 37 0.85 10.40 5.73
N TYR A 38 0.46 9.43 4.90
CA TYR A 38 0.83 9.39 3.47
C TYR A 38 -0.33 9.10 2.52
N ILE A 39 -1.42 8.53 3.02
CA ILE A 39 -2.57 8.11 2.22
C ILE A 39 -3.78 8.95 2.62
N GLY A 40 -4.45 9.52 1.61
CA GLY A 40 -5.70 10.22 1.77
C GLY A 40 -6.83 9.65 0.91
N ASN A 41 -7.99 10.29 1.02
CA ASN A 41 -9.15 10.05 0.17
C ASN A 41 -9.23 11.14 -0.91
N ASN A 42 -9.04 10.76 -2.18
CA ASN A 42 -9.29 11.61 -3.33
C ASN A 42 -10.61 11.18 -4.00
N ASN A 43 -11.72 11.82 -3.61
CA ASN A 43 -13.05 11.60 -4.18
C ASN A 43 -13.47 10.12 -4.26
N GLY A 44 -13.32 9.38 -3.16
CA GLY A 44 -13.64 7.95 -3.06
C GLY A 44 -12.50 7.01 -3.44
N THR A 45 -11.31 7.55 -3.76
CA THR A 45 -10.16 6.76 -4.19
C THR A 45 -8.99 6.96 -3.22
N LEU A 46 -8.35 5.88 -2.77
CA LEU A 46 -7.10 5.95 -2.01
C LEU A 46 -6.01 6.59 -2.87
N SER A 47 -5.30 7.58 -2.33
CA SER A 47 -4.23 8.27 -3.04
C SER A 47 -3.04 8.53 -2.14
N TRP A 48 -1.84 8.34 -2.68
CA TRP A 48 -0.60 8.83 -2.08
C TRP A 48 -0.57 10.36 -2.02
N GLY A 49 0.18 10.89 -1.05
CA GLY A 49 0.39 12.33 -0.85
C GLY A 49 -0.77 13.03 -0.11
N GLY A 50 -1.85 12.31 0.17
CA GLY A 50 -2.89 12.76 1.10
C GLY A 50 -2.57 12.38 2.54
N SER A 51 -3.56 12.54 3.42
CA SER A 51 -3.48 12.09 4.81
C SER A 51 -4.86 11.66 5.34
N ASN A 52 -4.86 10.96 6.48
CA ASN A 52 -6.03 10.65 7.28
C ASN A 52 -7.15 9.90 6.52
N PHE A 53 -6.81 9.00 5.59
CA PHE A 53 -7.82 8.22 4.86
C PHE A 53 -8.68 7.39 5.81
N SER A 54 -8.10 6.89 6.92
CA SER A 54 -8.77 5.94 7.81
C SER A 54 -9.98 6.55 8.53
N GLN A 55 -9.97 7.87 8.76
CA GLN A 55 -11.03 8.58 9.52
C GLN A 55 -12.41 8.50 8.86
N ARG A 56 -12.46 8.28 7.54
CA ARG A 56 -13.71 8.20 6.76
C ARG A 56 -13.77 6.98 5.86
N ALA A 57 -12.99 5.95 6.18
CA ALA A 57 -12.93 4.70 5.45
C ALA A 57 -13.51 3.54 6.27
N THR A 58 -14.09 2.58 5.57
CA THR A 58 -14.59 1.32 6.16
C THR A 58 -14.00 0.12 5.40
N GLU A 59 -14.15 -1.08 5.96
CA GLU A 59 -13.65 -2.32 5.33
C GLU A 59 -12.14 -2.26 4.99
N ILE A 60 -11.37 -1.57 5.83
CA ILE A 60 -9.94 -1.36 5.59
C ILE A 60 -9.19 -2.66 5.83
N ARG A 61 -8.52 -3.15 4.79
CA ARG A 61 -7.80 -4.42 4.86
C ARG A 61 -6.65 -4.48 3.88
N ILE A 62 -5.70 -5.30 4.26
CA ILE A 62 -4.66 -5.82 3.40
C ILE A 62 -5.28 -6.76 2.35
N GLY A 63 -4.87 -6.60 1.09
CA GLY A 63 -5.27 -7.44 -0.03
C GLY A 63 -4.71 -8.85 0.05
N LYS A 64 -5.43 -9.78 -0.59
CA LYS A 64 -4.97 -11.14 -0.83
C LYS A 64 -4.88 -11.41 -2.32
N ASP A 65 -3.91 -12.22 -2.73
CA ASP A 65 -3.80 -12.76 -4.07
C ASP A 65 -4.86 -13.86 -4.32
N ALA A 66 -4.92 -14.37 -5.55
CA ALA A 66 -5.89 -15.38 -5.96
C ALA A 66 -5.75 -16.73 -5.22
N ARG A 67 -4.61 -16.99 -4.57
CA ARG A 67 -4.33 -18.20 -3.79
C ARG A 67 -4.55 -17.97 -2.29
N GLY A 68 -5.03 -16.79 -1.90
CA GLY A 68 -5.22 -16.41 -0.51
C GLY A 68 -3.94 -15.95 0.21
N GLY A 69 -2.81 -15.84 -0.51
CA GLY A 69 -1.58 -15.23 -0.03
C GLY A 69 -1.71 -13.71 0.11
N TRP A 70 -0.79 -13.08 0.83
CA TRP A 70 -0.75 -11.62 0.97
C TRP A 70 -0.36 -10.96 -0.35
N CYS A 71 -1.01 -9.83 -0.69
CA CYS A 71 -0.56 -8.94 -1.75
C CYS A 71 -0.46 -7.49 -1.22
N PRO A 72 0.55 -6.70 -1.60
CA PRO A 72 0.80 -5.36 -1.06
C PRO A 72 -0.17 -4.30 -1.60
N ILE A 73 -1.47 -4.57 -1.47
CA ILE A 73 -2.58 -3.69 -1.81
C ILE A 73 -3.32 -3.38 -0.51
N LEU A 74 -3.50 -2.10 -0.21
CA LEU A 74 -4.46 -1.65 0.79
C LEU A 74 -5.81 -1.49 0.10
N LYS A 75 -6.85 -2.14 0.63
CA LYS A 75 -8.24 -1.97 0.16
C LYS A 75 -9.05 -1.27 1.23
N ALA A 76 -9.92 -0.37 0.82
CA ALA A 76 -10.86 0.29 1.70
C ALA A 76 -12.08 0.78 0.91
N THR A 77 -13.19 1.00 1.62
CA THR A 77 -14.37 1.69 1.11
C THR A 77 -14.33 3.14 1.59
N LEU A 78 -14.40 4.11 0.68
CA LEU A 78 -14.31 5.54 0.98
C LEU A 78 -15.50 6.28 0.39
N LEU A 79 -15.93 7.36 1.03
CA LEU A 79 -16.96 8.23 0.48
C LEU A 79 -16.36 9.20 -0.55
N ASP A 80 -17.02 9.35 -1.69
CA ASP A 80 -16.73 10.42 -2.64
C ASP A 80 -17.34 11.78 -2.18
N SER A 81 -17.11 12.84 -2.95
CA SER A 81 -17.61 14.19 -2.64
C SER A 81 -19.14 14.29 -2.57
N GLN A 82 -19.86 13.33 -3.15
CA GLN A 82 -21.32 13.24 -3.09
C GLN A 82 -21.81 12.34 -1.95
N GLY A 83 -20.90 11.80 -1.13
CA GLY A 83 -21.22 10.88 -0.05
C GLY A 83 -21.50 9.44 -0.54
N VAL A 84 -21.16 9.10 -1.79
CA VAL A 84 -21.34 7.75 -2.31
C VAL A 84 -20.13 6.89 -1.96
N ALA A 85 -20.37 5.70 -1.42
CA ALA A 85 -19.33 4.76 -1.07
C ALA A 85 -18.67 4.15 -2.33
N ARG A 86 -17.34 4.17 -2.37
CA ARG A 86 -16.49 3.64 -3.45
C ARG A 86 -15.48 2.66 -2.87
N ILE A 87 -15.34 1.51 -3.50
CA ILE A 87 -14.27 0.56 -3.16
C ILE A 87 -13.02 1.00 -3.89
N SER A 88 -11.92 1.13 -3.15
CA SER A 88 -10.62 1.52 -3.69
C SER A 88 -9.52 0.58 -3.24
N GLY A 89 -8.50 0.44 -4.08
CA GLY A 89 -7.28 -0.32 -3.81
C GLY A 89 -6.05 0.53 -4.11
N LEU A 90 -5.05 0.52 -3.23
CA LEU A 90 -3.79 1.22 -3.41
C LEU A 90 -2.61 0.26 -3.22
N TYR A 91 -1.71 0.21 -4.20
CA TYR A 91 -0.51 -0.61 -4.11
C TYR A 91 0.52 0.04 -3.18
N LEU A 92 0.74 -0.57 -2.02
CA LEU A 92 1.65 -0.11 -0.97
C LEU A 92 3.12 -0.16 -1.41
N GLY A 93 3.48 -1.15 -2.23
CA GLY A 93 4.85 -1.31 -2.74
C GLY A 93 5.30 -0.18 -3.65
N HIS A 94 4.42 0.74 -4.02
CA HIS A 94 4.76 1.90 -4.82
C HIS A 94 5.67 2.87 -4.06
N CYS A 95 5.28 3.20 -2.83
CA CYS A 95 5.94 4.22 -2.03
C CYS A 95 6.64 3.65 -0.81
N ILE A 96 6.31 2.43 -0.39
CA ILE A 96 6.84 1.84 0.85
C ILE A 96 8.04 0.94 0.56
N GLY A 97 9.13 1.22 1.25
CA GLY A 97 10.34 0.42 1.23
C GLY A 97 10.84 0.10 2.62
N VAL A 98 11.90 -0.70 2.66
CA VAL A 98 12.71 -0.94 3.87
C VAL A 98 14.03 -0.19 3.75
N TRP A 99 14.40 0.52 4.81
CA TRP A 99 15.73 1.10 4.98
C TRP A 99 16.23 0.82 6.39
N LYS A 100 17.38 0.13 6.49
CA LYS A 100 17.88 -0.43 7.75
C LYS A 100 16.77 -1.28 8.43
N SER A 101 16.45 -0.99 9.68
CA SER A 101 15.43 -1.68 10.49
C SER A 101 14.06 -1.01 10.45
N THR A 102 13.79 -0.09 9.50
CA THR A 102 12.52 0.64 9.47
C THR A 102 11.79 0.57 8.13
N LEU A 103 10.47 0.72 8.19
CA LEU A 103 9.62 1.00 7.04
C LEU A 103 9.70 2.49 6.72
N ILE A 104 9.91 2.82 5.46
CA ILE A 104 9.93 4.19 4.97
C ILE A 104 8.90 4.36 3.86
N CYS A 105 8.30 5.55 3.78
CA CYS A 105 7.43 5.95 2.68
C CYS A 105 8.08 7.11 1.90
N ASP A 106 8.15 6.98 0.58
CA ASP A 106 8.61 8.02 -0.33
C ASP A 106 7.56 8.21 -1.43
N THR A 107 6.66 9.18 -1.21
CA THR A 107 5.57 9.48 -2.14
C THR A 107 6.06 10.12 -3.44
N SER A 108 7.29 10.62 -3.51
CA SER A 108 7.85 11.12 -4.77
C SER A 108 7.96 10.00 -5.81
N LYS A 109 8.03 8.74 -5.37
CA LYS A 109 8.11 7.56 -6.24
C LYS A 109 6.75 7.08 -6.74
N ALA A 110 5.63 7.69 -6.33
CA ALA A 110 4.24 7.33 -6.65
C ALA A 110 3.88 7.28 -8.15
N HIS A 111 4.76 7.71 -9.07
CA HIS A 111 4.56 7.65 -10.52
C HIS A 111 5.36 6.53 -11.23
N LEU A 112 6.20 5.78 -10.48
CA LEU A 112 7.14 4.79 -11.02
C LEU A 112 6.63 3.34 -11.10
N ALA A 113 5.33 3.08 -10.95
CA ALA A 113 4.75 1.75 -11.16
C ALA A 113 3.36 1.85 -11.80
N VAL A 114 2.98 0.88 -12.61
CA VAL A 114 1.69 0.85 -13.32
C VAL A 114 0.85 -0.37 -12.93
N PRO A 115 -0.47 -0.23 -12.79
CA PRO A 115 -1.37 -1.35 -12.55
C PRO A 115 -1.36 -2.33 -13.71
N VAL A 116 -1.27 -3.63 -13.41
CA VAL A 116 -1.64 -4.70 -14.32
C VAL A 116 -3.05 -5.14 -13.97
N GLU A 117 -4.01 -4.83 -14.84
CA GLU A 117 -5.41 -5.18 -14.68
C GLU A 117 -5.72 -6.53 -15.35
N ASN A 118 -6.67 -7.28 -14.77
CA ASN A 118 -7.31 -8.38 -15.46
C ASN A 118 -8.39 -7.86 -16.43
N THR A 119 -8.90 -8.74 -17.28
CA THR A 119 -9.96 -8.42 -18.27
C THR A 119 -11.31 -8.02 -17.65
N GLN A 120 -11.44 -8.12 -16.33
CA GLN A 120 -12.61 -7.71 -15.56
C GLN A 120 -12.39 -6.37 -14.82
N GLY A 121 -11.27 -5.67 -15.08
CA GLY A 121 -10.92 -4.39 -14.45
C GLY A 121 -10.38 -4.51 -13.02
N GLY A 122 -10.00 -5.71 -12.59
CA GLY A 122 -9.40 -5.96 -11.27
C GLY A 122 -7.87 -5.95 -11.33
N TYR A 123 -7.22 -5.24 -10.40
CA TYR A 123 -5.76 -5.23 -10.30
C TYR A 123 -5.19 -6.59 -9.89
N LEU A 124 -4.29 -7.15 -10.71
CA LEU A 124 -3.57 -8.40 -10.46
C LEU A 124 -2.30 -8.14 -9.65
N TYR A 125 -1.43 -7.28 -10.17
CA TYR A 125 -0.16 -6.83 -9.58
C TYR A 125 0.25 -5.51 -10.25
N PHE A 126 1.33 -4.85 -9.81
CA PHE A 126 1.82 -3.60 -10.40
C PHE A 126 3.26 -3.80 -10.86
N GLU A 127 3.60 -3.41 -12.08
CA GLU A 127 4.95 -3.51 -12.65
C GLU A 127 5.69 -2.16 -12.53
N PRO A 128 7.02 -2.16 -12.34
CA PRO A 128 7.80 -0.92 -12.41
C PRO A 128 7.57 -0.23 -13.76
N ASN A 129 7.36 1.08 -13.72
CA ASN A 129 7.24 1.91 -14.91
C ASN A 129 8.63 2.11 -15.50
N TYR A 130 9.08 1.18 -16.34
CA TYR A 130 10.38 1.23 -16.99
C TYR A 130 10.49 2.33 -18.08
N LEU A 131 9.45 3.14 -18.31
CA LEU A 131 9.45 4.21 -19.33
C LEU A 131 10.35 5.42 -19.02
N GLY A 132 11.18 5.36 -17.96
CA GLY A 132 12.07 6.47 -17.58
C GLY A 132 13.52 6.09 -17.27
N ALA A 133 13.91 4.82 -17.37
CA ALA A 133 15.29 4.39 -17.12
C ALA A 133 15.94 3.92 -18.42
N ALA A 134 16.28 4.87 -19.29
CA ALA A 134 17.42 4.68 -20.18
C ALA A 134 18.67 4.69 -19.27
N PHE A 135 19.38 3.56 -19.21
CA PHE A 135 20.77 3.53 -18.77
C PHE A 135 21.66 4.16 -19.85
#